data_AF-A0A0N1QVW2-F1
#
_entry.id   AF-A0A0N1QVW2-F1
#
_cell.length_a   1.000
_cell.length_b   1.000
_cell.length_c   1.000
_cell.angle_alpha   90.00
_cell.angle_beta   90.00
_cell.angle_gamma   90.00
#
_symmetry.space_group_name_H-M   'P 1'
#
loop_
_entity.id
_entity.type
_entity.pdbx_description
1 polymer ?
#
loop_
_entity_poly.entity_id
_entity_poly.type
_entity_poly.pdbx_seq_one_letter_code
_entity_poly.pdbx_strand_id
1 'polypeptide(L)' 'MRNEIAINHQMLRAAQNKAVIARFIGDSKMWLEANKAMKSAINLPWYRRK' A
#
# COMPACT_ATOMS: atom_id res chain seq x y z
N MET A 1 14.99 -19.97 -8.60
CA MET A 1 13.63 -19.42 -8.78
C MET A 1 13.63 -17.98 -8.32
N ARG A 2 13.27 -17.01 -9.17
CA ARG A 2 12.97 -15.67 -8.67
C ARG A 2 11.68 -15.80 -7.87
N ASN A 3 11.71 -15.48 -6.58
CA ASN A 3 10.48 -15.22 -5.84
C ASN A 3 9.90 -13.93 -6.43
N GLU A 4 9.14 -14.07 -7.51
CA GLU A 4 8.38 -12.96 -8.05
C GLU A 4 7.34 -12.61 -6.98
N ILE A 5 7.59 -11.50 -6.29
CA ILE A 5 6.64 -10.91 -5.38
C ILE A 5 5.39 -10.63 -6.22
N ALA A 6 4.38 -11.49 -6.09
CA ALA A 6 3.13 -11.34 -6.81
C ALA A 6 2.47 -10.04 -6.33
N ILE A 7 2.49 -8.99 -7.14
CA ILE A 7 1.87 -7.71 -6.80
C ILE A 7 0.38 -7.80 -7.10
N ASN A 8 -0.46 -7.51 -6.11
CA ASN A 8 -1.88 -7.30 -6.36
C ASN A 8 -2.11 -5.90 -6.94
N HIS A 9 -2.10 -5.80 -8.28
CA HIS A 9 -2.20 -4.53 -9.00
C HIS A 9 -3.53 -3.78 -8.76
N GLN A 10 -4.65 -4.50 -8.60
CA GLN A 10 -5.94 -3.88 -8.33
C GLN A 10 -5.95 -3.24 -6.94
N MET A 11 -5.47 -3.97 -5.93
CA MET A 11 -5.33 -3.45 -4.57
C MET A 11 -4.36 -2.28 -4.51
N LEU A 12 -3.26 -2.35 -5.26
CA LEU A 12 -2.27 -1.26 -5.32
C LEU A 12 -2.88 0.02 -5.89
N ARG A 13 -3.61 -0.06 -7.01
CA ARG A 13 -4.30 1.11 -7.61
C ARG A 13 -5.34 1.70 -6.65
N ALA A 14 -6.13 0.86 -5.99
CA ALA A 14 -7.11 1.32 -5.00
C ALA A 14 -6.44 2.06 -3.83
N ALA A 15 -5.32 1.52 -3.33
CA ALA A 15 -4.56 2.16 -2.25
C ALA A 15 -3.93 3.49 -2.68
N GLN A 16 -3.41 3.57 -3.92
CA GLN A 16 -2.87 4.82 -4.51
C GLN A 16 -3.96 5.89 -4.62
N ASN A 17 -5.13 5.55 -5.14
CA ASN A 17 -6.26 6.48 -5.20
C ASN A 17 -6.68 6.95 -3.81
N LYS A 18 -6.73 6.05 -2.82
CA LYS A 18 -7.02 6.41 -1.42
C LYS A 18 -5.99 7.40 -0.86
N ALA A 19 -4.71 7.25 -1.17
CA ALA A 19 -3.68 8.20 -0.73
C ALA A 19 -3.80 9.58 -1.40
N VAL A 20 -4.18 9.63 -2.68
CA VAL A 20 -4.46 10.89 -3.39
C VAL A 20 -5.62 11.63 -2.73
N ILE A 21 -6.72 10.92 -2.44
CA ILE A 21 -7.88 11.49 -1.73
C ILE A 21 -7.47 11.99 -0.35
N ALA A 22 -6.76 11.17 0.43
CA ALA A 22 -6.29 11.54 1.76
C ALA A 22 -5.45 12.83 1.75
N ARG A 23 -4.58 12.98 0.73
CA ARG A 23 -3.78 14.19 0.55
C ARG A 23 -4.63 15.40 0.17
N PHE A 24 -5.65 15.21 -0.68
CA PHE A 24 -6.55 16.27 -1.09
C PHE A 24 -7.38 16.82 0.09
N ILE A 25 -7.88 15.95 0.97
CA ILE A 25 -8.70 16.34 2.13
C ILE A 25 -7.90 16.64 3.40
N GLY A 26 -6.59 16.38 3.41
CA GLY A 26 -5.74 16.57 4.58
C GLY A 26 -5.93 15.52 5.70
N ASP A 27 -6.45 14.33 5.38
CA ASP A 27 -6.70 13.27 6.36
C ASP A 27 -5.45 12.37 6.54
N SER A 28 -4.72 12.63 7.62
CA SER A 28 -3.50 11.88 7.98
C SER A 28 -3.77 10.42 8.35
N LYS A 29 -4.94 10.09 8.90
CA LYS A 29 -5.32 8.72 9.25
C LYS A 29 -5.61 7.92 7.98
N MET A 30 -6.36 8.49 7.05
CA MET A 30 -6.63 7.87 5.75
C MET A 30 -5.34 7.65 4.95
N TRP A 31 -4.41 8.60 5.02
CA TRP A 31 -3.09 8.48 4.38
C TRP A 31 -2.28 7.32 4.97
N LEU A 32 -2.29 7.16 6.31
CA LEU A 32 -1.62 6.04 6.96
C LEU A 32 -2.23 4.70 6.53
N GLU A 33 -3.56 4.58 6.51
CA GLU A 33 -4.26 3.39 6.04
C GLU A 33 -3.95 3.04 4.58
N ALA A 34 -3.91 4.04 3.70
CA ALA A 34 -3.54 3.86 2.30
C ALA A 34 -2.11 3.29 2.17
N ASN A 35 -1.16 3.81 2.97
CA ASN A 35 0.20 3.26 3.00
C ASN A 35 0.26 1.82 3.50
N LYS A 36 -0.56 1.45 4.50
CA LYS A 36 -0.64 0.05 4.96
C LYS A 36 -1.11 -0.85 3.82
N ALA A 37 -2.16 -0.42 3.10
CA ALA A 37 -2.72 -1.17 1.99
C ALA A 37 -1.74 -1.31 0.81
N MET A 38 -0.96 -0.27 0.48
CA MET A 38 0.08 -0.36 -0.55
C MET A 38 1.14 -1.40 -0.21
N LYS A 39 1.63 -1.41 1.04
CA LYS A 39 2.62 -2.40 1.51
C LYS A 39 2.09 -3.83 1.42
N SER A 40 0.83 -4.05 1.80
CA SER A 40 0.17 -5.35 1.63
C SER A 40 0.01 -5.73 0.17
N ALA A 41 -0.33 -4.79 -0.72
CA ALA A 41 -0.52 -5.06 -2.14
C ALA A 41 0.78 -5.50 -2.85
N ILE A 42 1.93 -4.99 -2.41
CA ILE A 42 3.25 -5.40 -2.91
C ILE A 42 3.88 -6.53 -2.07
N ASN A 43 3.10 -7.18 -1.20
CA ASN A 43 3.58 -8.25 -0.31
C ASN A 43 4.84 -7.87 0.50
N LEU A 44 4.99 -6.59 0.87
CA LEU A 44 6.09 -6.15 1.73
C LEU A 44 5.75 -6.47 3.19
N PRO A 45 6.52 -7.32 3.89
CA PRO A 45 6.28 -7.58 5.30
C PRO A 45 6.56 -6.32 6.14
N TRP A 46 5.70 -6.06 7.14
CA TRP A 46 5.84 -4.94 8.09
C TRP A 46 7.15 -5.00 8.88
N TYR A 47 7.61 -6.21 9.15
CA TYR A 47 8.90 -6.49 9.74
C TYR A 47 9.77 -7.10 8.64
N ARG A 48 10.84 -6.41 8.25
CA ARG A 48 11.98 -7.10 7.65
C ARG A 48 12.46 -8.10 8.70
N ARG A 49 12.08 -9.37 8.57
CA ARG A 49 12.76 -10.44 9.30
C ARG A 49 14.25 -10.31 8.93
N LYS A 50 15.09 -10.09 9.94
CA LYS A 50 16.54 -10.27 9.80
C LYS A 50 16.84 -11.71 9.44
#